data_AF-A0ABD3PCU6-F1
#
_entry.id   AF-A0ABD3PCU6-F1
#
_cell.length_a   1.000
_cell.length_b   1.000
_cell.length_c   1.000
_cell.angle_alpha   90.00
_cell.angle_beta   90.00
_cell.angle_gamma   90.00
#
_symmetry.space_group_name_H-M   'P 1'
#
loop_
_entity.id
_entity.type
_entity.pdbx_description
1 polymer ?
#
loop_
_entity_poly.entity_id
_entity_poly.type
_entity_poly.pdbx_seq_one_letter_code
_entity_poly.pdbx_strand_id
1 'polypeptide(L)'
;MSSFLIASWLLNKHEAGAIEQKIYSSNAKNMARLSNGDSSGGSVYDNNPTSQKARRRRAMVGCKNSSARSLAGRNIGKTNMSEKECNQIVMGGNGTFMLDALTELDCPTCPYGIANR
;
A
#
# COMPACT_ATOMS: atom_id res chain seq x y z
N MET A 1 -2.27 55.09 39.80
CA MET A 1 -3.47 54.42 39.28
C MET A 1 -3.50 54.69 37.78
N SER A 2 -3.19 53.68 36.97
CA SER A 2 -4.18 53.01 36.08
C SER A 2 -4.41 53.83 34.80
N SER A 3 -4.33 53.35 33.56
CA SER A 3 -4.06 52.03 33.00
C SER A 3 -3.70 52.24 31.53
N PHE A 4 -2.70 51.50 31.02
CA PHE A 4 -2.54 51.21 29.60
C PHE A 4 -3.56 50.12 29.23
N LEU A 5 -4.28 50.27 28.11
CA LEU A 5 -4.80 49.11 27.37
C LEU A 5 -4.59 49.30 25.87
N ILE A 6 -3.56 48.58 25.41
CA ILE A 6 -3.16 48.36 24.03
C ILE A 6 -4.08 47.30 23.42
N ALA A 7 -4.32 47.44 22.12
CA ALA A 7 -5.16 46.65 21.24
C ALA A 7 -5.14 45.12 21.48
N SER A 8 -6.34 44.54 21.59
CA SER A 8 -6.57 43.10 21.43
C SER A 8 -6.55 42.72 19.95
N TRP A 9 -5.37 42.28 19.50
CA TRP A 9 -5.21 41.40 18.33
C TRP A 9 -4.73 40.03 18.84
N LEU A 10 -5.03 38.96 18.10
CA LEU A 10 -4.76 37.52 18.33
C LEU A 10 -5.96 36.81 18.98
N LEU A 11 -6.83 36.07 18.30
CA LEU A 11 -6.69 35.20 17.13
C LEU A 11 -5.44 34.30 17.17
N ASN A 12 -5.45 33.31 18.06
CA ASN A 12 -4.67 32.08 17.90
C ASN A 12 -5.58 30.91 18.26
N LYS A 13 -6.27 30.37 17.25
CA LYS A 13 -5.88 29.14 16.55
C LYS A 13 -5.87 27.95 17.51
N HIS A 14 -6.92 27.14 17.40
CA HIS A 14 -6.90 25.73 17.73
C HIS A 14 -5.71 25.09 17.01
N GLU A 15 -4.58 24.94 17.70
CA GLU A 15 -3.60 23.92 17.36
C GLU A 15 -4.21 22.59 17.81
N ALA A 16 -5.08 22.05 16.96
CA ALA A 16 -5.28 20.61 16.90
C ALA A 16 -3.96 20.00 16.42
N GLY A 17 -3.02 19.85 17.36
CA GLY A 17 -1.88 18.97 17.18
C GLY A 17 -2.45 17.60 16.84
N ALA A 18 -2.42 17.25 15.56
CA ALA A 18 -2.67 15.90 15.10
C ALA A 18 -1.66 15.03 15.85
N ILE A 19 -2.13 14.32 16.87
CA ILE A 19 -1.33 13.31 17.55
C ILE A 19 -1.05 12.26 16.48
N GLU A 20 0.10 12.38 15.84
CA GLU A 20 0.66 11.34 14.99
C GLU A 20 0.91 10.15 15.92
N GLN A 21 -0.11 9.30 16.06
CA GLN A 21 -0.01 8.08 16.81
C GLN A 21 1.09 7.27 16.15
N LYS A 22 2.30 7.27 16.73
CA LYS A 22 3.40 6.46 16.22
C LYS A 22 2.96 5.00 16.29
N ILE A 23 2.63 4.46 15.14
CA ILE A 23 2.06 3.13 15.03
C ILE A 23 3.20 2.12 15.06
N TYR A 24 3.52 1.62 16.26
CA TYR A 24 4.71 0.78 16.49
C TYR A 24 4.50 -0.71 16.17
N SER A 25 3.26 -1.18 16.01
CA SER A 25 2.98 -2.59 15.74
C SER A 25 2.32 -2.79 14.38
N SER A 26 2.67 -3.89 13.69
CA SER A 26 2.08 -4.26 12.40
C SER A 26 0.55 -4.39 12.48
N ASN A 27 0.01 -4.83 13.62
CA ASN A 27 -1.42 -4.87 13.87
C ASN A 27 -2.04 -3.47 13.97
N ALA A 28 -1.39 -2.54 14.68
CA ALA A 28 -1.90 -1.18 14.78
C ALA A 28 -1.86 -0.46 13.42
N LYS A 29 -0.88 -0.78 12.55
CA LYS A 29 -0.82 -0.23 11.16
C LYS A 29 -1.98 -0.74 10.32
N ASN A 30 -2.33 -2.02 10.48
CA ASN A 30 -3.48 -2.61 9.81
C ASN A 30 -4.81 -2.02 10.32
N MET A 31 -4.96 -1.80 11.63
CA MET A 31 -6.17 -1.22 12.23
C MET A 31 -6.40 0.24 11.84
N ALA A 32 -5.35 1.07 11.82
CA ALA A 32 -5.47 2.47 11.40
C ALA A 32 -5.86 2.58 9.91
N ARG A 33 -5.40 1.65 9.06
CA ARG A 33 -5.80 1.57 7.65
C ARG A 33 -7.27 1.19 7.48
N LEU A 34 -7.74 0.14 8.16
CA LEU A 34 -9.16 -0.24 8.17
C LEU A 34 -10.04 0.93 8.63
N SER A 35 -9.61 1.64 9.68
CA SER A 35 -10.31 2.83 10.18
C SER A 35 -10.35 3.98 9.18
N ASN A 36 -9.38 4.07 8.26
CA ASN A 36 -9.32 5.06 7.19
C ASN A 36 -10.04 4.58 5.91
N GLY A 37 -10.86 3.53 5.99
CA GLY A 37 -11.64 3.01 4.87
C GLY A 37 -10.88 2.06 3.93
N ASP A 38 -9.69 1.61 4.33
CA ASP A 38 -8.89 0.70 3.52
C ASP A 38 -9.24 -0.77 3.83
N SER A 39 -10.20 -1.31 3.09
CA SER A 39 -10.73 -2.68 3.24
C SER A 39 -9.77 -3.79 2.80
N SER A 40 -8.50 -3.48 2.51
CA SER A 40 -7.48 -4.48 2.19
C SER A 40 -7.01 -5.17 3.49
N GLY A 41 -7.51 -6.37 3.75
CA GLY A 41 -7.31 -7.13 4.99
C GLY A 41 -5.86 -7.47 5.38
N GLY A 42 -5.10 -6.48 5.83
CA GLY A 42 -3.93 -6.59 6.70
C GLY A 42 -2.67 -7.18 6.07
N SER A 43 -1.88 -6.33 5.42
CA SER A 43 -0.42 -6.35 5.53
C SER A 43 0.10 -5.08 4.88
N VAL A 44 1.09 -4.42 5.52
CA VAL A 44 2.05 -3.59 4.79
C VAL A 44 2.41 -4.32 3.50
N TYR A 45 2.34 -3.65 2.35
CA TYR A 45 2.57 -4.25 1.04
C TYR A 45 4.03 -4.62 0.88
N ASP A 46 4.44 -5.65 1.60
CA ASP A 46 5.71 -6.29 1.42
C ASP A 46 5.66 -6.97 0.05
N ASN A 47 6.25 -6.29 -0.94
CA ASN A 47 6.48 -6.81 -2.27
C ASN A 47 7.60 -7.86 -2.28
N ASN A 48 8.34 -8.01 -1.17
CA ASN A 48 9.38 -9.00 -0.98
C ASN A 48 9.17 -9.89 0.26
N PRO A 49 8.03 -10.61 0.36
CA PRO A 49 7.74 -11.39 1.53
C PRO A 49 8.65 -12.63 1.62
N THR A 50 9.10 -12.94 2.84
CA THR A 50 10.08 -14.02 3.09
C THR A 50 9.47 -15.42 3.06
N SER A 51 8.19 -15.58 3.43
CA SER A 51 7.52 -16.89 3.45
C SER A 51 6.87 -17.24 2.11
N GLN A 52 6.97 -18.50 1.68
CA GLN A 52 6.38 -18.97 0.41
C GLN A 52 4.86 -18.73 0.34
N LYS A 53 4.15 -18.92 1.46
CA LYS A 53 2.71 -18.65 1.55
C LYS A 53 2.39 -17.17 1.32
N ALA A 54 3.17 -16.26 1.92
CA ALA A 54 2.99 -14.82 1.71
C ALA A 54 3.36 -14.39 0.29
N ARG A 55 4.44 -14.93 -0.28
CA ARG A 55 4.84 -14.73 -1.68
C ARG A 55 3.71 -15.08 -2.64
N ARG A 56 3.10 -16.26 -2.49
CA ARG A 56 1.97 -16.69 -3.30
C ARG A 56 0.77 -15.75 -3.13
N ARG A 57 0.41 -15.40 -1.88
CA ARG A 57 -0.71 -14.47 -1.62
C ARG A 57 -0.46 -13.10 -2.25
N ARG A 58 0.75 -12.56 -2.14
CA ARG A 58 1.12 -11.25 -2.71
C ARG A 58 1.09 -11.27 -4.23
N ALA A 59 1.65 -12.32 -4.85
CA ALA A 59 1.59 -12.50 -6.29
C ALA A 59 0.12 -12.60 -6.80
N MET A 60 -0.75 -13.32 -6.10
CA MET A 60 -2.20 -13.37 -6.42
C MET A 60 -2.87 -11.99 -6.30
N VAL A 61 -2.45 -11.15 -5.34
CA VAL A 61 -2.93 -9.76 -5.23
C VAL A 61 -2.42 -8.93 -6.40
N GLY A 62 -1.15 -9.09 -6.79
CA GLY A 62 -0.59 -8.43 -7.99
C GLY A 62 -1.31 -8.81 -9.27
N CYS A 63 -1.74 -10.07 -9.39
CA CYS A 63 -2.56 -10.53 -10.51
C CYS A 63 -3.90 -9.80 -10.63
N LYS A 64 -4.40 -9.08 -9.63
CA LYS A 64 -5.63 -8.27 -9.74
C LYS A 64 -5.37 -6.88 -10.34
N ASN A 65 -4.13 -6.41 -10.31
CA ASN A 65 -3.76 -5.11 -10.84
C ASN A 65 -3.39 -5.22 -12.33
N SER A 66 -4.09 -4.48 -13.19
CA SER A 66 -3.88 -4.52 -14.65
C SER A 66 -2.47 -4.07 -15.06
N SER A 67 -1.95 -3.03 -14.42
CA SER A 67 -0.62 -2.48 -14.74
C SER A 67 0.49 -3.46 -14.30
N ALA A 68 0.34 -4.08 -13.12
CA ALA A 68 1.24 -5.14 -12.65
C ALA A 68 1.18 -6.38 -13.55
N ARG A 69 -0.02 -6.84 -13.96
CA ARG A 69 -0.18 -7.93 -14.93
C ARG A 69 0.48 -7.62 -16.27
N SER A 70 0.30 -6.41 -16.80
CA SER A 70 0.89 -6.00 -18.07
C SER A 70 2.42 -5.98 -18.00
N LEU A 71 2.99 -5.48 -16.90
CA LEU A 71 4.44 -5.48 -16.69
C LEU A 71 4.98 -6.90 -16.49
N ALA A 72 4.38 -7.68 -15.59
CA ALA A 72 4.77 -9.06 -15.33
C ALA A 72 4.64 -9.94 -16.58
N GLY A 73 3.59 -9.72 -17.38
CA GLY A 73 3.39 -10.38 -18.66
C GLY A 73 4.46 -10.04 -19.67
N ARG A 74 4.82 -8.75 -19.83
CA ARG A 74 5.94 -8.33 -20.67
C ARG A 74 7.25 -9.01 -20.28
N ASN A 75 7.54 -9.12 -18.98
CA ASN A 75 8.76 -9.75 -18.46
C ASN A 75 8.87 -11.24 -18.82
N ILE A 76 7.74 -11.92 -19.07
CA ILE A 76 7.71 -13.34 -19.46
C ILE A 76 7.27 -13.58 -20.92
N GLY A 77 7.23 -12.53 -21.75
CA GLY A 77 6.82 -12.63 -23.15
C GLY A 77 5.32 -12.87 -23.39
N LYS A 78 4.46 -12.63 -22.40
CA LYS A 78 2.99 -12.69 -22.50
C LYS A 78 2.37 -11.29 -22.41
N THR A 79 2.16 -10.65 -23.55
CA THR A 79 1.66 -9.26 -23.63
C THR A 79 0.22 -9.06 -23.13
N ASN A 80 -0.65 -10.05 -23.27
CA ASN A 80 -2.07 -9.98 -22.90
C ASN A 80 -2.45 -11.03 -21.86
N MET A 81 -1.92 -10.90 -20.64
CA MET A 81 -2.19 -11.84 -19.56
C MET A 81 -3.48 -11.49 -18.81
N SER A 82 -4.45 -12.42 -18.79
CA SER A 82 -5.65 -12.29 -17.96
C SER A 82 -5.37 -12.54 -16.48
N GLU A 83 -6.27 -12.09 -15.60
CA GLU A 83 -6.19 -12.40 -14.16
C GLU A 83 -6.16 -13.91 -13.89
N LYS A 84 -7.01 -14.67 -14.61
CA LYS A 84 -7.12 -16.11 -14.46
C LYS A 84 -5.81 -16.81 -14.80
N GLU A 85 -5.20 -16.45 -15.92
CA GLU A 85 -3.91 -17.03 -16.34
C GLU A 85 -2.79 -16.65 -15.39
N CYS A 86 -2.75 -15.40 -14.95
CA CYS A 86 -1.79 -14.93 -13.95
C CYS A 86 -1.89 -15.78 -12.67
N ASN A 87 -3.11 -15.95 -12.16
CA ASN A 87 -3.37 -16.76 -10.98
C ASN A 87 -2.97 -18.22 -11.20
N GLN A 88 -3.20 -18.80 -12.38
CA GLN A 88 -2.76 -20.17 -12.69
C GLN A 88 -1.24 -20.31 -12.63
N ILE A 89 -0.48 -19.36 -13.17
CA ILE A 89 0.99 -19.36 -13.13
C ILE A 89 1.48 -19.29 -11.67
N VAL A 90 0.90 -18.37 -10.88
CA VAL A 90 1.22 -18.23 -9.46
C VAL A 90 0.89 -19.50 -8.67
N MET A 91 -0.26 -20.13 -8.96
CA MET A 91 -0.70 -21.35 -8.30
C MET A 91 0.14 -22.58 -8.72
N GLY A 92 0.72 -22.57 -9.91
CA GLY A 92 1.68 -23.55 -10.41
C GLY A 92 3.08 -23.45 -9.78
N GLY A 93 3.29 -22.50 -8.87
CA GLY A 93 4.54 -22.36 -8.11
C GLY A 93 5.47 -21.25 -8.60
N ASN A 94 5.19 -20.65 -9.75
CA ASN A 94 5.96 -19.51 -10.26
C ASN A 94 5.29 -18.19 -9.85
N GLY A 95 5.50 -17.76 -8.61
CA GLY A 95 5.03 -16.45 -8.12
C GLY A 95 6.04 -15.31 -8.32
N THR A 96 7.31 -15.65 -8.62
CA THR A 96 8.42 -14.68 -8.65
C THR A 96 8.24 -13.62 -9.74
N PHE A 97 7.82 -14.02 -10.94
CA PHE A 97 7.62 -13.10 -12.06
C PHE A 97 6.70 -11.91 -11.71
N MET A 98 5.70 -12.16 -10.87
CA MET A 98 4.78 -11.12 -10.41
C MET A 98 5.37 -10.29 -9.28
N LEU A 99 6.09 -10.92 -8.34
CA LEU A 99 6.76 -10.19 -7.26
C LEU A 99 7.79 -9.20 -7.82
N ASP A 100 8.55 -9.59 -8.84
CA ASP A 100 9.53 -8.72 -9.48
C ASP A 100 8.84 -7.49 -10.12
N ALA A 101 7.73 -7.71 -10.82
CA ALA A 101 6.93 -6.62 -11.38
C ALA A 101 6.32 -5.71 -10.30
N LEU A 102 5.92 -6.28 -9.15
CA LEU A 102 5.38 -5.53 -8.04
C LEU A 102 6.45 -4.68 -7.34
N THR A 103 7.67 -5.17 -7.22
CA THR A 103 8.81 -4.40 -6.71
C THR A 103 9.16 -3.25 -7.64
N GLU A 104 9.05 -3.42 -8.96
CA GLU A 104 9.27 -2.33 -9.91
C GLU A 104 8.19 -1.23 -9.81
N LEU A 105 6.97 -1.61 -9.43
CA LEU A 105 5.85 -0.69 -9.25
C LEU A 105 5.67 -0.23 -7.80
N ASP A 106 6.64 -0.53 -6.93
CA ASP A 106 6.52 -0.33 -5.49
C ASP A 106 6.21 1.13 -5.16
N CYS A 107 5.15 1.34 -4.39
CA CYS A 107 4.65 2.67 -4.08
C CYS A 107 4.25 2.73 -2.61
N PRO A 108 5.06 3.35 -1.73
CA PRO A 108 4.83 3.36 -0.30
C PRO A 108 3.55 4.11 0.10
N THR A 109 3.04 4.99 -0.77
CA THR A 109 1.84 5.80 -0.53
C THR A 109 0.56 5.21 -1.15
N CYS A 110 0.66 4.15 -1.94
CA CYS A 110 -0.48 3.62 -2.70
C CYS A 110 -1.32 2.62 -1.89
N PRO A 111 -2.65 2.57 -2.10
CA PRO A 111 -3.55 1.69 -1.36
C PRO A 111 -3.20 0.20 -1.44
N TYR A 112 -2.40 -0.22 -2.43
CA TYR A 112 -1.91 -1.59 -2.65
C TYR A 112 -0.39 -1.76 -2.72
N GLY A 113 0.39 -0.73 -2.38
CA GLY A 113 1.85 -0.77 -2.56
C GLY A 113 2.28 -0.82 -4.02
N ILE A 114 1.40 -0.40 -4.94
CA ILE A 114 1.59 -0.45 -6.39
C ILE A 114 1.08 0.88 -6.93
N ALA A 115 1.90 1.60 -7.69
CA ALA A 115 1.45 2.80 -8.40
C ALA A 115 0.44 2.44 -9.49
N ASN A 116 -0.70 3.13 -9.53
CA ASN A 116 -1.56 3.12 -10.72
C ASN A 116 -0.87 3.98 -11.78
N ARG A 117 -0.16 3.33 -12.71
CA ARG A 117 0.27 3.93 -13.97
C ARG A 117 -0.85 3.83 -14.99
#